data_AF-A0A920FTJ3-F1
#
_entry.id   AF-A0A920FTJ3-F1
#
_cell.length_a   1.000
_cell.length_b   1.000
_cell.length_c   1.000
_cell.angle_alpha   90.00
_cell.angle_beta   90.00
_cell.angle_gamma   90.00
#
_symmetry.space_group_name_H-M   'P 1'
#
loop_
_entity.id
_entity.type
_entity.pdbx_description
1 polymer ?
#
loop_
_entity_poly.entity_id
_entity_poly.type
_entity_poly.pdbx_seq_one_letter_code
_entity_poly.pdbx_strand_id
1 'polypeptide(L)'
;MVQGQLKRVIDAYVTKNKEKALEVRNADAAIDQHYQLIYNQIIEDIKNKPNKIKTLANTKLLFTIKTIERAGDHITNIAEEIFYTVTGETLTTPRPKGESEK
;
A
#
# COMPACT_ATOMS: atom_id res chain seq x y z
N MET A 1 -2.62 6.05 7.03
CA MET A 1 -2.36 4.59 6.86
C MET A 1 -0.89 4.31 6.56
N VAL A 2 -0.35 4.76 5.42
CA VAL A 2 1.07 4.58 5.04
C VAL A 2 2.04 5.07 6.12
N GLN A 3 1.86 6.30 6.65
CA GLN A 3 2.72 6.82 7.73
C GLN A 3 2.74 5.93 8.97
N GLY A 4 1.60 5.30 9.29
CA GLY A 4 1.49 4.35 10.40
C GLY A 4 2.24 3.05 10.12
N GLN A 5 2.17 2.53 8.89
CA GLN A 5 2.98 1.37 8.49
C GLN A 5 4.47 1.71 8.52
N LEU A 6 4.88 2.90 8.05
CA LEU A 6 6.27 3.34 8.10
C LEU A 6 6.80 3.38 9.54
N LYS A 7 6.01 3.91 10.48
CA LYS A 7 6.39 3.88 11.90
C LYS A 7 6.57 2.45 12.40
N ARG A 8 5.61 1.57 12.12
CA ARG A 8 5.64 0.17 12.56
C ARG A 8 6.79 -0.63 11.95
N VAL A 9 7.15 -0.39 10.69
CA VAL A 9 8.27 -1.10 10.04
C VAL A 9 9.61 -0.66 10.63
N ILE A 10 9.75 0.64 10.97
CA ILE A 10 10.92 1.14 11.69
C ILE A 10 10.98 0.51 13.09
N ASP A 11 9.86 0.42 13.80
CA ASP A 11 9.81 -0.24 15.11
C ASP A 11 10.18 -1.73 15.00
N ALA A 12 9.74 -2.44 13.95
CA ALA A 12 10.09 -3.83 13.70
C ALA A 12 11.60 -4.00 13.47
N TYR A 13 12.20 -3.10 12.68
CA TYR A 13 13.64 -3.09 12.41
C TYR A 13 14.47 -2.85 13.68
N VAL A 14 14.17 -1.78 14.42
CA VAL A 14 14.91 -1.40 15.64
C VAL A 14 14.82 -2.49 16.71
N THR A 15 13.66 -3.13 16.84
CA THR A 15 13.45 -4.20 17.82
C THR A 15 13.83 -5.59 17.33
N LYS A 16 14.29 -5.73 16.08
CA LYS A 16 14.60 -7.02 15.42
C LYS A 16 13.46 -8.03 15.59
N ASN A 17 12.21 -7.57 15.46
CA ASN A 17 11.03 -8.35 15.75
C ASN A 17 10.34 -8.80 14.45
N LYS A 18 10.40 -10.11 14.18
CA LYS A 18 9.84 -10.70 12.96
C LYS A 18 8.31 -10.66 12.94
N GLU A 19 7.66 -10.77 14.10
CA GLU A 19 6.19 -10.74 14.21
C GLU A 19 5.64 -9.38 13.80
N LYS A 20 6.27 -8.29 14.26
CA LYS A 20 5.93 -6.92 13.84
C LYS A 20 6.14 -6.70 12.35
N ALA A 21 7.18 -7.30 11.77
CA ALA A 21 7.40 -7.24 10.33
C ALA A 21 6.27 -7.94 9.55
N LEU A 22 5.84 -9.12 10.01
CA LEU A 22 4.68 -9.82 9.44
C LEU A 22 3.38 -9.02 9.57
N GLU A 23 3.16 -8.35 10.70
CA GLU A 23 1.99 -7.47 10.88
C GLU A 23 1.97 -6.32 9.87
N VAL A 24 3.13 -5.68 9.63
CA VAL A 24 3.24 -4.62 8.62
C VAL A 24 2.91 -5.16 7.24
N ARG A 25 3.51 -6.30 6.85
CA ARG A 25 3.27 -6.95 5.57
C ARG A 25 1.80 -7.29 5.35
N ASN A 26 1.11 -7.79 6.37
CA ASN A 26 -0.29 -8.18 6.25
C ASN A 26 -1.24 -6.97 6.26
N ALA A 27 -0.83 -5.85 6.85
CA ALA A 27 -1.61 -4.62 6.89
C ALA A 27 -1.66 -3.86 5.54
N ASP A 28 -0.88 -4.28 4.54
CA ASP A 28 -0.82 -3.65 3.22
C ASP A 28 -2.09 -3.87 2.39
N ALA A 29 -2.78 -5.00 2.59
CA ALA A 29 -4.05 -5.30 1.94
C ALA A 29 -5.10 -4.20 2.13
N ALA A 30 -5.09 -3.53 3.28
CA ALA A 30 -5.98 -2.41 3.52
C ALA A 30 -5.63 -1.19 2.65
N ILE A 31 -4.35 -0.91 2.41
CA ILE A 31 -3.91 0.18 1.53
C ILE A 31 -4.38 -0.10 0.09
N ASP A 32 -4.22 -1.33 -0.38
CA ASP A 32 -4.70 -1.75 -1.69
C ASP A 32 -6.21 -1.54 -1.84
N GLN A 33 -6.99 -1.98 -0.84
CA GLN A 33 -8.45 -1.79 -0.83
C GLN A 33 -8.83 -0.31 -0.88
N HIS A 34 -8.19 0.54 -0.07
CA HIS A 34 -8.45 1.97 -0.08
C HIS A 34 -8.04 2.63 -1.40
N TYR A 35 -6.94 2.19 -2.01
CA TYR A 35 -6.54 2.64 -3.34
C TYR A 35 -7.64 2.33 -4.38
N GLN A 36 -8.17 1.10 -4.40
CA GLN A 36 -9.23 0.71 -5.35
C GLN A 36 -10.53 1.51 -5.15
N LEU A 37 -10.93 1.71 -3.89
CA LEU A 37 -12.11 2.51 -3.56
C LEU A 37 -11.98 3.95 -4.08
N ILE A 38 -10.86 4.60 -3.80
CA ILE A 38 -10.62 6.00 -4.23
C ILE A 38 -10.46 6.07 -5.75
N TYR A 39 -9.79 5.09 -6.37
CA TYR A 39 -9.66 5.01 -7.82
C TYR A 39 -11.03 4.98 -8.49
N ASN A 40 -11.92 4.06 -8.07
CA ASN A 40 -13.27 3.93 -8.62
C ASN A 40 -14.08 5.22 -8.44
N GLN A 41 -13.97 5.87 -7.28
CA GLN A 41 -14.63 7.14 -7.04
C GLN A 41 -14.15 8.25 -7.98
N ILE A 42 -12.84 8.37 -8.23
CA ILE A 42 -12.28 9.37 -9.15
C ILE A 42 -12.74 9.10 -10.59
N ILE A 43 -12.76 7.82 -11.02
CA ILE A 43 -13.24 7.45 -12.36
C ILE A 43 -14.73 7.78 -12.52
N GLU A 44 -15.53 7.49 -11.51
CA GLU A 44 -16.97 7.81 -11.51
C GLU A 44 -17.22 9.33 -11.57
N ASP A 45 -16.42 10.12 -10.85
CA ASP A 45 -16.47 11.59 -10.93
C ASP A 45 -16.12 12.13 -12.33
N ILE A 46 -15.14 11.52 -13.00
CA ILE A 46 -14.78 11.88 -14.38
C ILE A 46 -15.95 11.57 -15.33
N LYS A 47 -16.58 10.40 -15.19
CA LYS A 47 -17.70 9.96 -16.04
C LYS A 47 -18.92 10.85 -15.89
N ASN A 48 -19.29 11.21 -14.67
CA ASN A 48 -20.55 11.91 -14.39
C ASN A 48 -20.53 13.40 -14.79
N LYS A 49 -19.36 14.06 -14.78
CA LYS A 49 -19.24 15.50 -15.11
C LYS A 49 -17.99 15.79 -15.93
N PRO A 50 -17.97 15.42 -17.22
CA PRO A 50 -16.80 15.62 -18.08
C PRO A 50 -16.56 17.12 -18.32
N ASN A 51 -15.61 17.69 -17.58
CA ASN A 51 -15.10 19.04 -17.76
C ASN A 51 -13.57 18.97 -17.84
N LYS A 52 -12.97 19.53 -18.89
CA LYS A 52 -11.53 19.39 -19.16
C LYS A 52 -10.63 19.77 -17.97
N ILE A 53 -10.96 20.85 -17.25
CA ILE A 53 -10.19 21.30 -16.08
C ILE A 53 -10.37 20.32 -14.92
N LYS A 54 -11.59 19.85 -14.66
CA LYS A 54 -11.87 18.84 -13.63
C LYS A 54 -11.20 17.50 -13.92
N THR A 55 -11.23 17.06 -15.17
CA THR A 55 -10.55 15.82 -15.60
C THR A 55 -9.05 15.92 -15.35
N LEU A 56 -8.41 17.05 -15.69
CA LEU A 56 -6.99 17.27 -15.41
C LEU A 56 -6.66 17.22 -13.90
N ALA A 57 -7.52 17.82 -13.07
CA ALA A 57 -7.36 17.75 -11.61
C ALA A 57 -7.50 16.30 -11.10
N ASN A 58 -8.50 15.56 -11.59
CA ASN A 58 -8.73 14.16 -11.23
C ASN A 58 -7.56 13.26 -11.67
N THR A 59 -6.95 13.51 -12.83
CA THR A 59 -5.74 12.81 -13.25
C THR A 59 -4.59 13.02 -12.26
N LYS A 60 -4.39 14.23 -11.74
CA LYS A 60 -3.37 14.48 -10.70
C LYS A 60 -3.66 13.71 -9.41
N LEU A 61 -4.95 13.58 -9.04
CA LEU A 61 -5.36 12.76 -7.90
C LEU A 61 -5.06 11.27 -8.14
N LEU A 62 -5.31 10.74 -9.34
CA LEU A 62 -4.95 9.35 -9.69
C LEU A 62 -3.44 9.09 -9.51
N PHE A 63 -2.58 10.00 -9.96
CA PHE A 63 -1.14 9.88 -9.73
C PHE A 63 -0.80 9.92 -8.24
N THR A 64 -1.42 10.83 -7.49
CA THR A 64 -1.18 10.98 -6.04
C THR A 64 -1.51 9.70 -5.28
N ILE A 65 -2.70 9.12 -5.52
CA ILE A 65 -3.10 7.87 -4.84
C ILE A 65 -2.22 6.70 -5.23
N LYS A 66 -1.75 6.64 -6.48
CA LYS A 66 -0.83 5.59 -6.93
C LYS A 66 0.52 5.71 -6.25
N THR A 67 1.03 6.93 -6.06
CA THR A 67 2.28 7.13 -5.30
C THR A 67 2.15 6.68 -3.84
N ILE A 68 0.98 6.90 -3.22
CA ILE A 68 0.70 6.46 -1.84
C ILE A 68 0.67 4.92 -1.76
N GLU A 69 0.02 4.25 -2.71
CA GLU A 69 0.03 2.77 -2.78
C GLU A 69 1.45 2.22 -2.96
N ARG A 70 2.24 2.80 -3.87
CA ARG A 70 3.65 2.40 -4.04
C ARG A 70 4.49 2.57 -2.78
N ALA A 71 4.21 3.61 -1.98
CA ALA A 71 4.88 3.78 -0.70
C ALA A 71 4.52 2.67 0.30
N GLY A 72 3.27 2.20 0.31
CA GLY A 72 2.84 1.01 1.06
C GLY A 72 3.60 -0.25 0.62
N ASP A 73 3.62 -0.50 -0.68
CA ASP A 73 4.35 -1.62 -1.29
C ASP A 73 5.84 -1.62 -0.92
N HIS A 74 6.49 -0.46 -0.93
CA HIS A 74 7.89 -0.34 -0.50
C HIS A 74 8.08 -0.63 1.00
N ILE A 75 7.15 -0.18 1.85
CA ILE A 75 7.19 -0.49 3.29
C ILE A 75 7.03 -2.00 3.51
N THR A 76 6.16 -2.65 2.75
CA THR A 76 5.99 -4.11 2.78
C THR A 76 7.27 -4.84 2.39
N ASN A 77 7.94 -4.43 1.31
CA ASN A 77 9.22 -5.02 0.92
C ASN A 77 10.27 -4.87 2.04
N ILE A 78 10.35 -3.71 2.69
CA ILE A 78 11.24 -3.50 3.84
C ILE A 78 10.88 -4.46 4.98
N ALA A 79 9.59 -4.70 5.24
CA ALA A 79 9.17 -5.66 6.26
C ALA A 79 9.62 -7.09 5.95
N GLU A 80 9.54 -7.51 4.68
CA GLU A 80 10.04 -8.83 4.24
C GLU A 80 11.56 -8.97 4.42
N GLU A 81 12.33 -7.91 4.11
CA GLU A 81 13.78 -7.89 4.34
C GLU A 81 14.14 -7.94 5.84
N ILE A 82 13.36 -7.26 6.70
CA ILE A 82 13.53 -7.34 8.15
C ILE A 82 13.28 -8.77 8.63
N PHE A 83 12.20 -9.40 8.15
CA PHE A 83 11.90 -10.79 8.50
C PHE A 83 13.09 -11.70 8.15
N TYR A 84 13.58 -11.62 6.91
CA TYR A 84 14.73 -12.39 6.45
C TYR A 84 15.98 -12.12 7.30
N THR A 85 16.25 -10.86 7.63
CA THR A 85 17.41 -10.50 8.46
C THR A 85 17.34 -11.10 9.87
N VAL A 86 16.14 -11.29 10.42
CA VAL A 86 15.93 -11.84 11.77
C VAL A 86 15.93 -13.38 11.76
N THR A 87 15.37 -14.02 10.73
CA THR A 87 15.15 -15.48 10.70
C THR A 87 16.14 -16.24 9.83
N GLY A 88 16.73 -15.59 8.83
CA GLY A 88 17.46 -16.23 7.73
C GLY A 88 16.56 -16.88 6.67
N GLU A 89 15.24 -16.74 6.77
CA GLU A 89 14.26 -17.40 5.90
C GLU A 89 13.49 -16.39 5.05
N THR A 90 13.29 -16.70 3.77
CA THR A 90 12.47 -15.88 2.87
C THR A 90 10.99 -16.27 3.00
N LEU A 91 10.10 -15.27 3.02
CA LEU A 91 8.66 -15.52 2.97
C LEU A 91 8.26 -15.98 1.57
N THR A 92 7.86 -17.25 1.45
CA THR A 92 7.40 -17.86 0.19
C THR A 92 5.90 -17.76 -0.01
N THR A 93 5.15 -17.39 1.03
CA THR A 93 3.70 -17.24 0.94
C THR A 93 3.35 -16.00 0.12
N PRO A 94 2.31 -16.06 -0.73
CA PRO A 94 1.81 -14.87 -1.41
C PRO A 94 1.46 -13.78 -0.40
N ARG A 95 1.72 -12.52 -0.74
CA ARG A 95 1.23 -11.38 0.04
C ARG A 95 -0.30 -11.37 -0.02
N PRO A 96 -1.00 -11.10 1.10
CA PRO A 96 -2.43 -10.83 1.06
C PRO A 96 -2.62 -9.56 0.23
N LYS A 97 -3.12 -9.67 -1.00
CA LYS A 97 -3.54 -8.52 -1.79
C LYS A 97 -5.03 -8.31 -1.62
N GLY A 98 -5.46 -7.07 -1.52
CA GLY A 98 -6.88 -6.76 -1.73
C GLY A 98 -7.28 -7.28 -3.10
N GLU A 99 -8.37 -8.05 -3.19
CA GLU A 99 -8.84 -8.63 -4.45
C GLU A 99 -8.87 -7.55 -5.55
N SER A 100 -7.99 -7.67 -6.54
CA SER A 100 -8.13 -6.94 -7.79
C SER A 100 -9.18 -7.70 -8.60
N GLU A 101 -10.38 -7.13 -8.73
CA GLU A 101 -11.39 -7.66 -9.65
C GLU A 101 -10.78 -7.85 -11.04
N LYS A 102 -11.07 -9.01 -11.63
CA LYS A 102 -10.76 -9.38 -13.02
C LYS A 102 -11.58 -8.55 -14.00
#